data_AF-R6KQN5-F1
#
_entry.id   AF-R6KQN5-F1
#
_cell.length_a   1.000
_cell.length_b   1.000
_cell.length_c   1.000
_cell.angle_alpha   90.00
_cell.angle_beta   90.00
_cell.angle_gamma   90.00
#
_symmetry.space_group_name_H-M   'P 1'
#
loop_
_entity.id
_entity.type
_entity.pdbx_description
1 polymer ?
#
loop_
_entity_poly.entity_id
_entity_poly.type
_entity_poly.pdbx_seq_one_letter_code
_entity_poly.pdbx_strand_id
1 'polypeptide(L)' 'MARMTCTCGAKLDNHEAPNDVELRVYTDKEWEDIFDGESIQPWMIPLPKYNVWRCPVCKRIYVYEKGNDSPIMVYCLEKE' A
#
# COMPACT_ATOMS: atom_id res chain seq x y z
N MET A 1 13.19 -2.71 6.94
CA MET A 1 12.07 -3.60 7.30
C MET A 1 11.20 -2.87 8.31
N ALA A 2 9.98 -2.54 7.91
CA ALA A 2 9.00 -1.92 8.78
C ALA A 2 8.10 -3.01 9.38
N ARG A 3 7.60 -2.77 10.59
CA ARG A 3 6.68 -3.67 11.27
C ARG A 3 5.61 -2.86 11.98
N MET A 4 4.38 -3.35 11.95
CA MET A 4 3.30 -2.78 12.74
C MET A 4 2.32 -3.85 13.20
N THR A 5 1.54 -3.53 14.22
CA THR A 5 0.45 -4.38 14.68
C THR A 5 -0.87 -3.75 14.26
N CYS A 6 -1.66 -4.50 13.48
CA CYS A 6 -3.01 -4.07 13.14
C CYS A 6 -3.91 -4.06 14.39
N THR A 7 -4.97 -3.26 14.39
CA THR A 7 -5.95 -3.20 15.48
C THR A 7 -6.65 -4.55 15.75
N CYS A 8 -6.65 -5.48 14.79
CA CYS A 8 -7.15 -6.85 15.00
C CYS A 8 -6.14 -7.79 15.69
N GLY A 9 -4.92 -7.32 15.99
CA GLY A 9 -3.84 -8.11 16.59
C GLY A 9 -2.89 -8.77 15.59
N ALA A 10 -3.21 -8.79 14.29
CA ALA A 10 -2.32 -9.32 13.27
C ALA A 10 -1.04 -8.48 13.14
N LYS A 11 0.12 -9.16 13.08
CA LYS A 11 1.40 -8.52 12.77
C LYS A 11 1.50 -8.33 11.27
N LEU A 12 1.88 -7.12 10.87
CA LEU A 12 2.14 -6.73 9.50
C LEU A 12 3.62 -6.39 9.39
N ASP A 13 4.30 -6.98 8.43
CA ASP A 13 5.68 -6.65 8.12
C ASP A 13 5.93 -6.80 6.62
N ASN A 14 7.00 -6.16 6.15
CA ASN A 14 7.46 -6.25 4.77
C ASN A 14 8.84 -6.89 4.66
N HIS A 15 9.18 -7.82 5.58
CA HIS A 15 10.47 -8.52 5.55
C HIS A 15 10.61 -9.33 4.26
N GLU A 16 9.57 -10.09 3.91
CA GLU A 16 9.51 -10.87 2.68
C GLU A 16 8.86 -10.02 1.60
N ALA A 17 9.63 -9.56 0.60
CA ALA A 17 9.09 -8.89 -0.58
C ALA A 17 9.31 -9.80 -1.80
N PRO A 18 8.27 -10.10 -2.61
CA PRO A 18 6.89 -9.61 -2.56
C PRO A 18 6.05 -10.20 -1.40
N ASN A 19 5.00 -9.48 -0.96
CA ASN A 19 4.05 -9.93 0.07
C ASN A 19 2.62 -9.40 -0.19
N ASP A 20 1.67 -9.91 0.58
CA ASP A 20 0.25 -9.51 0.56
C ASP A 20 -0.10 -8.37 1.54
N VAL A 21 0.91 -7.77 2.17
CA VAL A 21 0.76 -6.71 3.19
C VAL A 21 0.91 -5.34 2.55
N GLU A 22 2.01 -5.09 1.84
CA GLU A 22 2.36 -3.83 1.22
C GLU A 22 1.84 -3.78 -0.22
N LEU A 23 0.91 -2.86 -0.48
CA LEU A 23 0.30 -2.67 -1.78
C LEU A 23 0.96 -1.50 -2.53
N ARG A 24 1.22 -1.71 -3.82
CA ARG A 24 1.53 -0.62 -4.75
C ARG A 24 0.23 -0.11 -5.35
N VAL A 25 -0.16 1.11 -4.99
CA VAL A 25 -1.43 1.72 -5.40
C VAL A 25 -1.15 3.01 -6.16
N TYR A 26 -1.72 3.11 -7.35
CA TYR A 26 -1.70 4.31 -8.18
C TYR A 26 -3.14 4.71 -8.47
N THR A 27 -3.42 6.00 -8.46
CA THR A 27 -4.65 6.53 -9.03
C THR A 27 -4.65 6.33 -10.54
N ASP A 28 -5.84 6.32 -11.14
CA ASP A 28 -6.01 6.22 -12.59
C ASP A 28 -5.16 7.26 -13.34
N LYS A 29 -5.14 8.50 -12.81
CA LYS A 29 -4.30 9.58 -13.34
C LYS A 29 -2.80 9.31 -13.22
N GLU A 30 -2.33 8.84 -12.07
CA GLU A 30 -0.92 8.46 -11.92
C GLU A 30 -0.56 7.30 -12.86
N TRP A 31 -1.51 6.40 -13.12
CA TRP A 31 -1.31 5.30 -14.04
C TRP A 31 -1.21 5.77 -15.50
N GLU A 32 -2.06 6.69 -15.93
CA GLU A 32 -1.95 7.36 -17.24
C GLU A 32 -0.60 8.06 -17.41
N ASP A 33 -0.09 8.72 -16.37
CA ASP A 33 1.23 9.36 -16.40
C ASP A 33 2.38 8.34 -16.51
N ILE A 34 2.18 7.11 -16.03
CA ILE A 34 3.17 6.01 -16.09
C ILE A 34 3.11 5.28 -17.43
N PHE A 35 1.95 5.23 -18.08
CA PHE A 35 1.70 4.41 -19.26
C PHE A 35 1.40 5.26 -20.50
N ASP A 36 2.30 5.21 -21.47
CA ASP A 36 2.19 5.93 -22.75
C ASP A 36 1.42 5.18 -23.85
N GLY A 37 0.86 3.99 -23.55
CA GLY A 37 0.00 3.24 -24.46
C GLY A 37 0.66 2.07 -25.21
N GLU A 38 1.99 1.92 -25.18
CA GLU A 38 2.67 0.87 -25.96
C GLU A 38 3.24 -0.26 -25.10
N SER A 39 4.03 0.05 -24.07
CA SER A 39 4.58 -0.96 -23.16
C SER A 39 5.07 -0.34 -21.85
N ILE A 40 4.85 -1.02 -20.72
CA ILE A 40 5.39 -0.59 -19.42
C ILE A 40 6.62 -1.44 -19.13
N GLN A 41 7.77 -0.79 -19.00
CA GLN A 41 8.96 -1.43 -18.47
C GLN A 41 8.88 -1.46 -16.93
N PRO A 42 8.94 -2.63 -16.26
CA PRO A 42 8.72 -2.71 -14.81
C PRO A 42 9.63 -1.84 -13.95
N TRP A 43 10.86 -1.57 -14.41
CA TRP A 43 11.83 -0.70 -13.73
C TRP A 43 11.58 0.80 -13.92
N MET A 44 10.74 1.18 -14.88
CA MET A 44 10.33 2.58 -15.11
C MET A 44 9.14 2.98 -14.23
N ILE A 45 8.46 2.01 -13.61
CA ILE A 45 7.32 2.28 -12.74
C ILE A 45 7.83 3.01 -11.49
N PRO A 46 7.46 4.28 -11.28
CA PRO A 46 7.91 5.05 -10.14
C PRO A 46 7.35 4.45 -8.84
N LEU A 47 8.01 4.71 -7.72
CA LEU A 47 7.43 4.34 -6.43
C LEU A 47 6.10 5.08 -6.21
N PRO A 48 5.07 4.41 -5.68
CA PRO A 48 3.79 5.05 -5.38
C PRO A 48 3.96 6.25 -4.44
N LYS A 49 3.07 7.23 -4.56
CA LYS A 49 3.03 8.40 -3.66
C LYS A 49 2.79 7.98 -2.20
N TYR A 50 1.92 6.99 -2.00
CA TYR A 50 1.55 6.48 -0.68
C TYR A 50 2.09 5.07 -0.46
N ASN A 51 2.52 4.80 0.77
CA ASN A 51 2.75 3.42 1.20
C ASN A 51 1.45 2.87 1.80
N VAL A 52 0.87 1.85 1.17
CA VAL A 52 -0.46 1.33 1.54
C VAL A 52 -0.32 -0.07 2.10
N TRP A 53 -0.76 -0.27 3.34
CA TRP A 53 -0.66 -1.53 4.04
C TRP A 53 -2.05 -2.12 4.25
N ARG A 54 -2.26 -3.34 3.77
CA ARG A 54 -3.50 -4.10 3.94
C ARG A 54 -3.30 -5.21 4.95
N CYS A 55 -4.15 -5.26 5.97
CA CYS A 55 -4.18 -6.38 6.88
C CYS A 55 -4.77 -7.62 6.19
N PRO A 56 -4.07 -8.77 6.14
CA PRO A 56 -4.58 -9.99 5.51
C PRO A 56 -5.77 -10.60 6.27
N VAL A 57 -5.92 -10.30 7.57
CA VAL A 57 -6.97 -10.83 8.44
C VAL A 57 -8.24 -9.98 8.36
N CYS A 58 -8.21 -8.75 8.88
CA CYS A 58 -9.40 -7.89 8.96
C CYS A 58 -9.59 -6.96 7.75
N LYS A 59 -8.70 -7.04 6.75
CA LYS A 59 -8.72 -6.24 5.51
C LYS A 59 -8.64 -4.72 5.69
N ARG A 60 -8.38 -4.23 6.91
CA ARG A 60 -8.11 -2.82 7.19
C ARG A 60 -6.93 -2.31 6.35
N ILE A 61 -7.08 -1.12 5.79
CA ILE A 61 -6.08 -0.46 4.97
C ILE A 61 -5.53 0.72 5.75
N TYR A 62 -4.20 0.80 5.84
CA TYR A 62 -3.47 1.91 6.41
C TYR A 62 -2.71 2.62 5.29
N VAL A 63 -2.85 3.94 5.20
CA VAL A 63 -2.18 4.73 4.18
C VAL A 63 -1.18 5.66 4.84
N TYR A 64 0.07 5.56 4.42
CA TYR A 64 1.19 6.35 4.90
C TYR A 64 1.67 7.31 3.81
N GLU A 65 2.01 8.52 4.23
CA GLU A 65 2.72 9.48 3.39
C GLU A 65 4.20 9.47 3.72
N LYS A 66 5.03 9.73 2.71
CA LYS A 66 6.49 9.76 2.87
C LYS A 66 6.90 10.75 3.96
N GLY A 67 7.64 10.27 4.95
CA GLY A 67 8.12 11.09 6.07
C GLY A 67 7.16 11.14 7.27
N ASN A 68 6.03 10.43 7.21
CA ASN A 68 5.10 10.29 8.33
C ASN A 68 5.12 8.85 8.87
N ASP A 69 5.42 8.70 10.16
CA ASP A 69 5.43 7.40 10.84
C ASP A 69 4.02 6.94 11.23
N SER A 70 3.03 7.84 11.21
CA SER A 70 1.63 7.55 11.48
C SER A 70 0.82 7.48 10.18
N PRO A 71 -0.18 6.59 10.10
CA PRO A 71 -1.04 6.53 8.93
C PRO A 71 -1.85 7.83 8.82
N ILE A 72 -1.84 8.45 7.65
CA ILE A 72 -2.63 9.65 7.35
C ILE A 72 -4.11 9.29 7.12
N MET A 73 -4.39 8.06 6.70
CA MET A 73 -5.74 7.54 6.49
C MET A 73 -5.83 6.08 6.92
N VAL A 74 -6.98 5.70 7.46
CA VAL A 74 -7.28 4.31 7.85
C VAL A 74 -8.69 3.96 7.37
N TYR A 75 -8.81 2.91 6.56
CA TYR A 75 -10.08 2.41 6.04
C TYR A 75 -10.39 1.04 6.63
N CYS A 76 -11.64 0.82 7.04
CA CYS A 76 -12.14 -0.46 7.51
C CYS A 76 -13.42 -0.85 6.78
N LEU A 77 -13.67 -2.15 6.68
CA LEU A 77 -14.95 -2.64 6.19
C LEU A 77 -16.09 -2.17 7.10
N GLU A 78 -17.21 -1.84 6.50
CA GLU A 78 -18.44 -1.55 7.23
C GLU A 78 -18.86 -2.76 8.05
N LYS A 79 -19.42 -2.51 9.23
CA LYS A 79 -20.05 -3.56 10.04
C LYS A 79 -21.50 -3.68 9.58
N GLU A 80 -21.94 -4.89 9.32
CA GLU A 80 -23.37 -5.19 9.10
C GLU A 80 -24.23 -4.76 10.28
#